data_AF-A0A3M1ZDI5-F1
#
_entry.id   AF-A0A3M1ZDI5-F1
#
_cell.length_a   1.000
_cell.length_b   1.000
_cell.length_c   1.000
_cell.angle_alpha   90.00
_cell.angle_beta   90.00
_cell.angle_gamma   90.00
#
_symmetry.space_group_name_H-M   'P 1'
#
loop_
_entity.id
_entity.type
_entity.pdbx_description
1 polymer ?
#
loop_
_entity_poly.entity_id
_entity_poly.type
_entity_poly.pdbx_seq_one_letter_code
_entity_poly.pdbx_strand_id
1 'polypeptide(L)'
;MMQSAEEMPDNFIEQVKEVLENLYDFPALQKHSLAQYYRHNDEPAAHNLRRAVINAIERLNPGHDVAVRSGAARIYNLMHLHYVGGMTLQECAHELGISLRQA
;
A
#
# COMPACT_ATOMS: atom_id res chain seq x y z
N MET A 1 -14.70 -8.81 -23.88
CA MET A 1 -13.31 -9.28 -23.79
C MET A 1 -12.81 -8.96 -22.39
N MET A 2 -12.98 -9.90 -21.45
CA MET A 2 -12.36 -9.83 -20.13
C MET A 2 -10.92 -10.27 -20.33
N GLN A 3 -9.97 -9.33 -20.28
CA GLN A 3 -8.56 -9.68 -20.26
C GLN A 3 -8.28 -10.51 -19.00
N SER A 4 -7.64 -11.63 -19.25
CA SER A 4 -7.29 -12.68 -18.30
C SER A 4 -6.60 -12.09 -17.07
N ALA A 5 -6.87 -12.69 -15.92
CA ALA A 5 -5.94 -12.66 -14.79
C ALA A 5 -4.65 -13.35 -15.25
N GLU A 6 -3.81 -12.63 -16.01
CA GLU A 6 -2.42 -13.00 -16.28
C GLU A 6 -1.79 -13.36 -14.94
N GLU A 7 -1.22 -14.56 -14.89
CA GLU A 7 -0.61 -15.19 -13.73
C GLU A 7 0.17 -14.14 -12.94
N MET A 8 -0.39 -13.71 -11.80
CA MET A 8 0.38 -12.90 -10.87
C MET A 8 1.65 -13.70 -10.58
N PRO A 9 2.85 -13.12 -10.81
CA PRO A 9 4.09 -13.80 -10.48
C PRO A 9 4.01 -14.34 -9.05
N ASP A 10 4.51 -15.56 -8.80
CA ASP A 10 4.44 -16.17 -7.46
C ASP A 10 5.03 -15.26 -6.36
N ASN A 11 5.94 -14.37 -6.74
CA ASN A 11 6.58 -13.39 -5.87
C ASN A 11 5.90 -12.01 -5.85
N PHE A 12 4.75 -11.81 -6.50
CA PHE A 12 4.08 -10.51 -6.57
C PHE A 12 3.71 -9.98 -5.20
N ILE A 13 3.20 -10.84 -4.30
CA ILE A 13 2.85 -10.46 -2.93
C ILE A 13 4.11 -9.98 -2.18
N GLU A 14 5.23 -10.69 -2.31
CA GLU A 14 6.49 -10.31 -1.67
C GLU A 14 7.03 -9.00 -2.25
N GLN A 15 6.96 -8.82 -3.57
CA GLN A 15 7.31 -7.56 -4.23
C GLN A 15 6.46 -6.37 -3.74
N VAL A 16 5.15 -6.58 -3.52
CA VAL A 16 4.29 -5.53 -2.96
C VAL A 16 4.68 -5.22 -1.51
N LYS A 17 4.99 -6.23 -0.69
CA LYS A 17 5.47 -6.03 0.68
C LYS A 17 6.79 -5.24 0.71
N GLU A 18 7.77 -5.62 -0.10
CA GLU A 18 9.05 -4.92 -0.24
C GLU A 18 8.84 -3.44 -0.61
N VAL A 19 7.91 -3.16 -1.52
CA VAL A 19 7.56 -1.79 -1.90
C VAL A 19 6.90 -1.03 -0.76
N LEU A 20 5.99 -1.66 0.01
CA LEU A 20 5.36 -1.02 1.17
C LEU A 20 6.38 -0.67 2.25
N GLU A 21 7.31 -1.58 2.55
CA GLU A 21 8.40 -1.35 3.53
C GLU A 21 9.33 -0.21 3.10
N ASN A 22 9.53 -0.03 1.79
CA ASN A 22 10.43 0.97 1.22
C ASN A 22 9.69 2.14 0.54
N LEU A 23 8.41 2.38 0.87
CA LEU A 23 7.52 3.29 0.13
C LEU A 23 8.05 4.73 0.00
N TYR A 24 8.93 5.13 0.92
CA TYR A 24 9.55 6.46 0.96
C TYR A 24 11.05 6.46 0.66
N ASP A 25 11.68 5.29 0.46
CA ASP A 25 13.05 5.16 -0.04
C ASP A 25 13.04 5.16 -1.57
N PHE A 26 13.03 6.36 -2.15
CA PHE A 26 13.01 6.53 -3.61
C PHE A 26 14.17 5.82 -4.34
N PRO A 27 15.43 5.86 -3.84
CA PRO A 27 16.51 5.05 -4.40
C PRO A 27 16.22 3.55 -4.45
N ALA A 28 15.63 2.98 -3.40
CA ALA A 28 15.23 1.56 -3.38
C ALA A 28 14.08 1.30 -4.36
N LEU A 29 13.04 2.13 -4.35
CA LEU A 29 11.90 2.00 -5.26
C LEU A 29 12.31 2.11 -6.73
N GLN A 30 13.25 2.99 -7.07
CA GLN A 30 13.71 3.18 -8.45
C GLN A 30 14.36 1.92 -9.04
N LYS A 31 15.00 1.11 -8.19
CA LYS A 31 15.68 -0.14 -8.57
C LYS A 31 14.74 -1.35 -8.53
N HIS A 32 13.57 -1.20 -7.92
CA HIS A 32 12.64 -2.29 -7.70
C HIS A 32 12.05 -2.82 -9.02
N SER A 33 11.80 -4.13 -9.11
CA SER A 33 11.26 -4.78 -10.31
C SER A 33 9.92 -4.17 -10.73
N LEU A 34 9.02 -3.92 -9.77
CA LEU A 34 7.72 -3.31 -10.04
C LEU A 34 7.80 -1.90 -10.66
N ALA A 35 8.86 -1.13 -10.40
CA ALA A 35 9.00 0.21 -10.98
C ALA A 35 9.11 0.16 -12.52
N GLN A 36 9.54 -0.97 -13.09
CA GLN A 36 9.63 -1.15 -14.54
C GLN A 36 8.27 -1.02 -15.23
N TYR A 37 7.18 -1.44 -14.56
CA TYR A 37 5.82 -1.32 -15.08
C TYR A 37 5.23 0.09 -14.97
N TYR A 38 5.90 0.99 -14.23
CA TYR A 38 5.42 2.35 -13.97
C TYR A 38 6.30 3.43 -14.61
N ARG A 39 7.10 3.08 -15.62
CA ARG A 39 7.84 4.03 -16.45
C ARG A 39 6.91 4.75 -17.43
N HIS A 40 6.06 5.63 -16.91
CA HIS A 40 5.19 6.48 -17.71
C HIS A 40 5.69 7.92 -17.63
N ASN A 41 5.75 8.60 -18.78
CA ASN A 41 6.21 9.98 -18.92
C ASN A 41 7.68 10.19 -18.50
N ASP A 42 8.11 11.46 -18.45
CA ASP A 42 9.46 11.87 -18.04
C ASP A 42 9.66 11.87 -16.51
N GLU A 43 8.68 11.39 -15.73
CA GLU A 43 8.77 11.32 -14.26
C GLU A 43 9.53 10.04 -13.82
N PRO A 44 10.36 10.09 -12.76
CA PRO A 44 11.07 8.89 -12.31
C PRO A 44 10.10 7.80 -11.87
N ALA A 45 10.39 6.57 -12.31
CA ALA A 45 9.54 5.39 -12.08
C ALA A 45 9.20 5.16 -10.59
N ALA A 46 10.11 5.52 -9.68
CA ALA A 46 9.86 5.46 -8.24
C ALA A 46 8.66 6.32 -7.79
N HIS A 47 8.51 7.53 -8.33
CA HIS A 47 7.37 8.41 -8.00
C HIS A 47 6.06 7.85 -8.54
N ASN A 48 6.09 7.34 -9.78
CA ASN A 48 4.94 6.69 -10.39
C ASN A 48 4.51 5.44 -9.60
N LEU A 49 5.46 4.59 -9.20
CA LEU A 49 5.21 3.40 -8.39
C LEU A 49 4.63 3.76 -7.03
N ARG A 50 5.24 4.73 -6.31
CA ARG A 50 4.72 5.21 -5.02
C ARG A 50 3.28 5.71 -5.17
N ARG A 51 3.00 6.51 -6.19
CA ARG A 51 1.66 7.03 -6.46
C ARG A 51 0.66 5.91 -6.74
N ALA A 52 1.05 4.91 -7.53
CA ALA A 52 0.20 3.76 -7.81
C ALA A 52 -0.15 2.96 -6.55
N VAL A 53 0.82 2.75 -5.66
CA VAL A 53 0.61 2.03 -4.39
C VAL A 53 -0.28 2.82 -3.44
N ILE A 54 -0.07 4.13 -3.29
CA ILE A 54 -0.94 4.98 -2.46
C ILE A 54 -2.37 4.96 -2.99
N ASN A 55 -2.56 5.16 -4.29
CA ASN A 55 -3.87 5.11 -4.92
C ASN A 55 -4.53 3.72 -4.73
N ALA A 56 -3.74 2.63 -4.75
CA ALA A 56 -4.25 1.29 -4.49
C ALA A 56 -4.74 1.14 -3.04
N ILE A 57 -3.98 1.63 -2.06
CA ILE A 57 -4.38 1.65 -0.65
C ILE A 57 -5.68 2.45 -0.47
N GLU A 58 -5.77 3.65 -1.05
CA GLU A 58 -7.00 4.47 -0.97
C GLU A 58 -8.21 3.78 -1.59
N ARG A 59 -8.02 2.98 -2.65
CA ARG A 59 -9.09 2.18 -3.28
C ARG A 59 -9.53 0.97 -2.44
N LEU A 60 -8.75 0.57 -1.43
CA LEU A 60 -9.17 -0.45 -0.46
C LEU A 60 -10.16 0.10 0.57
N ASN A 61 -10.46 1.41 0.54
CA ASN A 61 -11.43 2.01 1.43
C ASN A 61 -12.77 1.26 1.33
N PRO A 62 -13.23 0.62 2.42
CA PRO A 62 -14.44 -0.19 2.40
C PRO A 62 -15.73 0.65 2.25
N GLY A 63 -15.62 1.98 2.25
CA GLY A 63 -16.75 2.90 2.13
C GLY A 63 -17.51 3.07 3.45
N HIS A 64 -18.50 3.97 3.43
CA HIS A 64 -19.29 4.33 4.62
C HIS A 64 -20.25 3.24 5.10
N ASP A 65 -20.55 2.24 4.25
CA ASP A 65 -21.52 1.18 4.54
C ASP A 65 -20.96 0.00 5.34
N VAL A 66 -19.64 -0.06 5.52
CA VAL A 66 -19.02 -1.11 6.30
C VAL A 66 -18.91 -0.65 7.75
N ALA A 67 -19.46 -1.45 8.67
CA ALA A 67 -19.37 -1.18 10.10
C ALA A 67 -17.91 -0.87 10.48
N VAL A 68 -17.70 0.26 11.16
CA VAL A 68 -16.39 0.78 11.61
C VAL A 68 -15.58 -0.27 12.38
N ARG A 69 -16.25 -1.27 12.97
CA ARG A 69 -15.64 -2.36 13.74
C ARG A 69 -15.34 -3.64 12.93
N SER A 70 -15.62 -3.67 11.64
CA SER A 70 -15.25 -4.80 10.78
C SER A 70 -13.71 -4.93 10.74
N GLY A 71 -13.22 -6.17 10.62
CA GLY A 71 -11.78 -6.41 10.48
C GLY A 71 -11.18 -5.69 9.27
N ALA A 72 -11.92 -5.61 8.16
CA ALA A 72 -11.51 -4.91 6.95
C ALA A 72 -11.31 -3.41 7.15
N ALA A 73 -12.25 -2.73 7.82
CA ALA A 73 -12.12 -1.30 8.11
C ALA A 73 -10.90 -1.01 9.02
N ARG A 74 -10.62 -1.88 9.98
CA ARG A 74 -9.44 -1.74 10.85
C ARG A 74 -8.13 -1.87 10.05
N ILE A 75 -8.01 -2.89 9.20
CA ILE A 75 -6.82 -3.11 8.37
C ILE A 75 -6.60 -1.94 7.41
N TYR A 76 -7.66 -1.50 6.74
CA TYR A 76 -7.59 -0.31 5.87
C TYR A 76 -7.11 0.93 6.63
N ASN A 77 -7.70 1.22 7.79
CA ASN A 77 -7.32 2.41 8.58
C ASN A 77 -5.85 2.34 9.03
N LEU A 78 -5.37 1.17 9.45
CA LEU A 78 -3.96 0.97 9.79
C LEU A 78 -3.05 1.25 8.60
N MET A 79 -3.33 0.63 7.44
CA MET A 79 -2.55 0.84 6.23
C MET A 79 -2.57 2.30 5.77
N HIS A 80 -3.73 2.95 5.84
CA HIS A 80 -3.88 4.34 5.46
C HIS A 80 -3.10 5.27 6.39
N LEU A 81 -3.25 5.13 7.72
CA LEU A 81 -2.52 5.97 8.68
C LEU A 81 -1.00 5.78 8.57
N HIS A 82 -0.54 4.54 8.44
CA HIS A 82 0.89 4.24 8.36
C HIS A 82 1.49 4.67 7.02
N TYR A 83 0.97 4.16 5.90
CA TYR A 83 1.59 4.35 4.59
C TYR A 83 1.20 5.66 3.90
N VAL A 84 -0.03 6.16 4.09
CA VAL A 84 -0.49 7.43 3.49
C VAL A 84 -0.28 8.59 4.46
N GLY A 85 -0.62 8.40 5.74
CA GLY A 85 -0.48 9.39 6.79
C GLY A 85 0.93 9.58 7.34
N GLY A 86 1.85 8.65 7.07
CA GLY A 86 3.24 8.72 7.53
C GLY A 86 3.43 8.48 9.03
N MET A 87 2.40 7.97 9.72
CA MET A 87 2.48 7.64 11.14
C MET A 87 3.30 6.36 11.35
N THR A 88 3.97 6.25 12.48
CA THR A 88 4.55 4.98 12.95
C THR A 88 3.45 3.98 13.33
N LEU A 89 3.76 2.68 13.39
CA LEU A 89 2.79 1.68 13.85
C LEU A 89 2.32 1.94 15.29
N GLN A 90 3.18 2.53 16.12
CA GLN A 90 2.88 2.93 17.49
C GLN A 90 1.84 4.06 17.53
N GLU A 91 2.04 5.10 16.71
CA GLU A 91 1.06 6.19 16.56
C GLU A 91 -0.26 5.67 15.99
N CYS A 92 -0.22 4.79 14.99
CA CYS A 92 -1.43 4.18 14.44
C CYS A 92 -2.19 3.36 15.50
N ALA A 93 -1.49 2.56 16.30
CA ALA A 93 -2.10 1.76 17.36
C ALA A 93 -2.76 2.65 18.44
N HIS A 94 -2.11 3.77 18.78
CA HIS A 94 -2.66 4.78 19.68
C HIS A 94 -3.94 5.41 19.12
N GLU A 95 -3.91 5.89 17.87
CA GLU A 95 -5.06 6.51 17.19
C GLU A 95 -6.25 5.54 17.03
N LEU A 96 -5.97 4.26 16.77
CA LEU A 96 -7.00 3.23 16.61
C LEU A 96 -7.49 2.64 17.94
N GLY A 97 -6.88 3.02 19.08
CA GLY A 97 -7.23 2.49 20.40
C GLY A 97 -6.97 0.98 20.54
N ILE A 98 -5.98 0.45 19.82
CA ILE A 98 -5.61 -0.97 19.84
C ILE A 98 -4.21 -1.18 20.41
N SER A 99 -3.93 -2.38 20.90
CA SER A 99 -2.56 -2.72 21.30
C SER A 99 -1.68 -2.99 20.07
N LEU A 100 -0.38 -2.72 20.15
CA LEU A 100 0.58 -2.98 19.07
C LEU A 100 0.59 -4.47 18.63
N ARG A 101 0.20 -5.40 19.51
CA ARG A 101 0.06 -6.83 19.17
C ARG A 101 -1.11 -7.15 18.26
N GLN A 102 -2.04 -6.21 18.11
CA GLN A 102 -3.22 -6.30 17.25
C GLN A 102 -3.09 -5.43 15.99
N ALA A 103 -1.98 -4.70 15.89
CA ALA A 103 -1.57 -3.92 14.72
C ALA A 103 -0.64 -4.76 13.84
#